data_AF-D3SU78-F1
#
_entry.id   AF-D3SU78-F1
#
_cell.length_a   1.000
_cell.length_b   1.000
_cell.length_c   1.000
_cell.angle_alpha   90.00
_cell.angle_beta   90.00
_cell.angle_gamma   90.00
#
_symmetry.space_group_name_H-M   'P 1'
#
loop_
_entity.id
_entity.type
_entity.pdbx_description
1 polymer ?
#
loop_
_entity_poly.entity_id
_entity_poly.type
_entity_poly.pdbx_seq_one_letter_code
_entity_poly.pdbx_strand_id
1 'polypeptide(L)'
;MADSTLDDVRRALDRATELEKEEALSVLRTAREDLDALGNDAAVDEERRRELADRVDQRIREVENRDDYDSGLGAAMNPDEDEAP
;
A
#
# COMPACT_ATOMS: atom_id res chain seq x y z
N MET A 1 -13.57 14.09 13.06
CA MET A 1 -12.58 13.12 12.52
C MET A 1 -12.51 12.02 13.56
N ALA A 2 -12.58 10.75 13.15
CA ALA A 2 -12.45 9.66 14.11
C ALA A 2 -11.08 9.79 14.80
N ASP A 3 -10.99 9.53 16.10
CA ASP A 3 -9.72 9.34 16.78
C ASP A 3 -9.05 8.10 16.17
N SER A 4 -8.30 8.30 15.10
CA SER A 4 -7.50 7.26 14.47
C SER A 4 -6.32 6.97 15.40
N THR A 5 -6.04 5.69 15.65
CA THR A 5 -4.92 5.27 16.49
C THR A 5 -3.81 4.65 15.64
N LEU A 6 -2.61 4.49 16.21
CA LEU A 6 -1.54 3.72 15.56
C LEU A 6 -1.96 2.25 15.26
N ASP A 7 -2.93 1.68 15.99
CA ASP A 7 -3.45 0.34 15.69
C ASP A 7 -4.36 0.35 14.46
N ASP A 8 -5.15 1.41 14.26
CA ASP A 8 -6.02 1.57 13.09
C ASP A 8 -5.19 1.73 11.82
N VAL A 9 -4.13 2.53 11.87
CA VAL A 9 -3.15 2.65 10.77
C VAL A 9 -2.52 1.30 10.44
N ARG A 10 -2.16 0.51 11.47
CA ARG A 10 -1.60 -0.82 11.25
C ARG A 10 -2.59 -1.76 10.58
N ARG A 11 -3.86 -1.75 11.01
CA ARG A 11 -4.93 -2.53 10.37
C ARG A 11 -5.16 -2.11 8.92
N ALA A 12 -5.09 -0.81 8.64
CA ALA A 12 -5.20 -0.29 7.28
C ALA A 12 -4.06 -0.79 6.38
N LEU A 13 -2.83 -0.83 6.90
CA LEU A 13 -1.65 -1.36 6.19
C LEU A 13 -1.80 -2.85 5.87
N ASP A 14 -2.29 -3.64 6.82
CA ASP A 14 -2.56 -5.07 6.63
C ASP A 14 -3.67 -5.27 5.57
N ARG A 15 -4.80 -4.56 5.73
CA ARG A 15 -5.92 -4.63 4.78
C ARG A 15 -5.50 -4.24 3.36
N ALA A 16 -4.63 -3.26 3.19
CA ALA A 16 -4.16 -2.82 1.87
C ALA A 16 -3.46 -3.94 1.07
N THR A 17 -2.98 -5.01 1.71
CA THR A 17 -2.44 -6.19 1.00
C THR A 17 -3.51 -7.00 0.28
N GLU A 18 -4.74 -6.93 0.74
CA GLU A 18 -5.87 -7.72 0.26
C GLU A 18 -6.70 -6.98 -0.80
N LEU A 19 -6.36 -5.72 -1.07
CA LEU A 19 -7.12 -4.81 -1.92
C LEU A 19 -6.52 -4.67 -3.32
N GLU A 20 -7.38 -4.28 -4.27
CA GLU A 20 -6.94 -3.86 -5.60
C GLU A 20 -6.16 -2.54 -5.53
N LYS A 21 -5.33 -2.27 -6.54
CA LYS A 21 -4.37 -1.16 -6.53
C LYS A 21 -5.00 0.17 -6.12
N GLU A 22 -6.09 0.58 -6.78
CA GLU A 22 -6.72 1.88 -6.51
C GLU A 22 -7.29 1.96 -5.08
N GLU A 23 -7.95 0.90 -4.61
CA GLU A 23 -8.50 0.85 -3.24
C GLU A 23 -7.39 0.79 -2.19
N ALA A 24 -6.34 0.00 -2.43
CA ALA A 24 -5.16 -0.08 -1.58
C ALA A 24 -4.48 1.30 -1.45
N LEU A 25 -4.28 2.02 -2.56
CA LEU A 25 -3.71 3.38 -2.52
C LEU A 25 -4.59 4.35 -1.76
N SER A 26 -5.91 4.28 -1.92
CA SER A 26 -6.85 5.11 -1.18
C SER A 26 -6.74 4.89 0.35
N VAL A 27 -6.72 3.63 0.76
CA VAL A 27 -6.57 3.23 2.18
C VAL A 27 -5.22 3.69 2.74
N LEU A 28 -4.13 3.48 2.00
CA LEU A 28 -2.78 3.84 2.45
C LEU A 28 -2.58 5.36 2.54
N ARG A 29 -3.16 6.14 1.62
CA ARG A 29 -3.11 7.60 1.66
C ARG A 29 -3.88 8.15 2.86
N THR A 30 -5.07 7.61 3.13
CA THR A 30 -5.81 7.94 4.37
C THR A 30 -5.01 7.60 5.62
N ALA A 31 -4.37 6.42 5.66
CA ALA A 31 -3.54 6.01 6.79
C ALA A 31 -2.33 6.94 7.00
N ARG A 32 -1.80 7.54 5.93
CA ARG A 32 -0.75 8.55 6.02
C ARG A 32 -1.25 9.87 6.60
N GLU A 33 -2.42 10.34 6.17
CA GLU A 33 -3.07 11.53 6.73
C GLU A 33 -3.35 11.37 8.22
N ASP A 34 -3.79 10.19 8.64
CA ASP A 34 -4.00 9.85 10.05
C ASP A 34 -2.70 9.89 10.86
N LEU A 35 -1.59 9.38 10.31
CA LEU A 35 -0.27 9.46 10.95
C LEU A 35 0.25 10.89 11.08
N ASP A 36 -0.06 11.76 10.13
CA ASP A 36 0.29 13.18 10.20
C ASP A 36 -0.57 13.91 11.25
N ALA A 37 -1.86 13.56 11.36
CA ALA A 37 -2.72 14.07 12.42
C ALA A 37 -2.22 13.67 13.81
N LEU A 38 -1.81 12.41 13.97
CA LEU A 38 -1.28 11.86 15.22
C LEU A 38 0.06 12.46 15.65
N GLY A 39 0.83 13.06 14.73
CA GLY A 39 2.11 13.71 15.05
C GLY A 39 1.98 14.94 15.95
N ASN A 40 0.77 15.47 16.12
CA ASN A 40 0.50 16.60 17.02
C ASN A 40 0.07 16.15 18.43
N ASP A 41 -0.11 14.85 18.66
CA ASP A 41 -0.55 14.30 19.94
C ASP A 41 0.66 13.87 20.80
N ALA A 42 0.80 14.50 21.98
CA ALA A 42 1.87 14.20 22.92
C ALA A 42 1.76 12.81 23.59
N ALA A 43 0.59 12.16 23.51
CA ALA A 43 0.38 10.79 24.00
C ALA A 43 0.80 9.73 22.98
N VAL A 44 1.07 10.11 21.73
CA VAL A 44 1.51 9.21 20.67
C VAL A 44 3.00 8.95 20.78
N ASP A 45 3.38 7.68 20.66
CA ASP A 45 4.78 7.28 20.56
C ASP A 45 5.32 7.71 19.18
N GLU A 46 6.14 8.77 19.18
CA GLU A 46 6.71 9.37 17.97
C GLU A 46 7.64 8.42 17.21
N GLU A 47 8.37 7.55 17.91
CA GLU A 47 9.23 6.55 17.27
C GLU A 47 8.37 5.57 16.48
N ARG A 48 7.35 5.02 17.15
CA ARG A 48 6.42 4.06 16.53
C ARG A 48 5.61 4.68 15.40
N ARG A 49 5.21 5.96 15.52
CA ARG A 49 4.52 6.70 14.46
C ARG A 49 5.40 6.85 13.23
N ARG A 50 6.68 7.19 13.39
CA ARG A 50 7.64 7.30 12.28
C ARG A 50 7.87 5.97 11.59
N GLU A 51 8.07 4.90 12.34
CA GLU A 51 8.22 3.56 11.77
C GLU A 51 7.00 3.15 10.93
N LEU A 52 5.79 3.47 11.42
CA LEU A 52 4.55 3.23 10.67
C LEU A 52 4.47 4.09 9.41
N ALA A 53 4.85 5.37 9.49
CA ALA A 53 4.90 6.26 8.33
C ALA A 53 5.83 5.73 7.24
N ASP A 54 7.04 5.31 7.60
CA ASP A 54 8.01 4.75 6.65
C ASP A 54 7.47 3.48 5.97
N ARG A 55 6.74 2.63 6.71
CA ARG A 55 6.11 1.42 6.16
C ARG A 55 4.94 1.75 5.22
N VAL A 56 4.10 2.71 5.58
CA VAL A 56 3.01 3.17 4.71
C VAL A 56 3.60 3.71 3.40
N ASP A 57 4.66 4.50 3.48
CA ASP A 57 5.34 5.09 2.33
C ASP A 57 6.01 4.06 1.43
N GLN A 58 6.62 3.05 2.05
CA GLN A 58 7.14 1.90 1.33
C GLN A 58 6.01 1.17 0.58
N ARG A 59 4.90 0.87 1.27
CA ARG A 59 3.79 0.12 0.67
C ARG A 59 3.11 0.89 -0.46
N ILE A 60 2.93 2.21 -0.33
CA ILE A 60 2.39 3.04 -1.42
C ILE A 60 3.24 2.86 -2.67
N ARG A 61 4.57 2.95 -2.55
CA ARG A 61 5.48 2.73 -3.68
C ARG A 61 5.36 1.31 -4.24
N GLU A 62 5.30 0.29 -3.39
CA GLU A 62 5.12 -1.10 -3.84
C GLU A 62 3.82 -1.28 -4.66
N VAL A 63 2.72 -0.70 -4.19
CA VAL A 63 1.41 -0.79 -4.85
C VAL A 63 1.37 0.04 -6.13
N GLU A 64 1.98 1.25 -6.16
CA GLU A 64 2.07 2.08 -7.36
C GLU A 64 2.82 1.36 -8.48
N ASN A 65 3.94 0.73 -8.15
CA ASN A 65 4.79 -0.01 -9.10
C ASN A 65 4.27 -1.42 -9.42
N ARG A 66 3.22 -1.92 -8.77
CA ARG A 66 2.71 -3.30 -8.97
C ARG A 66 2.36 -3.58 -10.43
N ASP A 67 1.71 -2.64 -11.10
CA ASP A 67 1.31 -2.79 -12.52
C ASP A 67 2.48 -2.65 -13.48
N ASP A 68 3.53 -1.90 -13.14
CA ASP A 68 4.71 -1.76 -14.01
C ASP A 68 5.48 -3.09 -14.11
N TYR A 69 5.44 -3.91 -13.06
CA TYR A 69 6.01 -5.25 -13.07
C TYR A 69 5.05 -6.30 -13.67
N ASP A 70 3.74 -6.19 -13.47
CA ASP A 70 2.75 -7.13 -14.01
C ASP A 70 2.52 -6.93 -15.53
N SER A 71 2.68 -5.69 -16.03
CA SER A 71 2.59 -5.38 -17.46
C SER A 71 3.87 -5.70 -18.26
N GLY A 72 4.98 -6.06 -17.60
CA GLY A 72 6.24 -6.43 -18.24
C GLY A 72 6.34 -7.90 -18.67
N LEU A 73 5.45 -8.79 -18.21
CA LEU A 73 5.53 -10.24 -18.45
C LEU A 73 4.27 -10.86 -19.08
N GLY A 74 3.39 -10.05 -19.68
CA GLY A 74 2.14 -10.52 -20.30
C GLY A 74 2.11 -10.53 -21.84
N ALA A 75 3.04 -9.86 -22.53
CA ALA A 75 2.97 -9.67 -23.99
C ALA A 75 3.89 -10.60 -24.82
N ALA A 76 4.52 -11.61 -24.21
CA ALA A 76 5.49 -12.48 -24.90
C ALA A 76 5.14 -13.98 -24.92
N MET A 77 3.94 -14.38 -24.49
CA MET A 77 3.49 -15.77 -24.54
C MET A 77 2.12 -15.87 -25.23
N ASN A 78 2.10 -15.57 -26.52
CA ASN A 78 1.15 -16.20 -27.44
C ASN A 78 1.94 -17.12 -28.37
N PRO A 79 2.28 -18.36 -27.97
CA PRO A 79 2.57 -19.39 -28.95
C PRO A 79 1.22 -19.82 -29.55
N ASP A 80 0.72 -19.03 -30.50
CA ASP A 80 -0.33 -19.51 -31.40
C ASP A 80 0.30 -20.60 -32.28
N GLU A 81 -0.18 -21.81 -32.04
CA GLU A 81 -0.63 -22.82 -33.02
C GLU A 81 0.37 -23.43 -34.03
N ASP A 82 0.48 -24.76 -33.92
CA ASP A 82 0.60 -25.76 -34.99
C ASP A 82 1.61 -25.55 -36.14
N GLU A 83 2.67 -26.37 -36.14
CA GLU A 83 2.93 -27.19 -37.33
C GLU A 83 3.69 -28.48 -36.95
N ALA A 84 2.95 -29.60 -36.99
CA ALA A 84 3.51 -30.94 -37.04
C ALA A 84 4.16 -31.20 -38.41
N PRO A 85 5.25 -31.96 -38.45
CA PRO A 85 5.46 -32.94 -39.50
C PRO A 85 5.43 -34.38 -38.98
#